data_AF-A0A971TRJ0-F1
#
_entry.id   AF-A0A971TRJ0-F1
#
_cell.length_a   1.000
_cell.length_b   1.000
_cell.length_c   1.000
_cell.angle_alpha   90.00
_cell.angle_beta   90.00
_cell.angle_gamma   90.00
#
_symmetry.space_group_name_H-M   'P 1'
#
loop_
_entity.id
_entity.type
_entity.pdbx_description
1 polymer ?
#
loop_
_entity_poly.entity_id
_entity_poly.type
_entity_poly.pdbx_seq_one_letter_code
_entity_poly.pdbx_strand_id
1 'polypeptide(L)'
;NIVGTDPEDTNDIFRVLAIDPGPPVAVTFTPAWAVRDYTLQATTNLAFGPWVDVPDQGPRSGVGGEDAMSDDSEESARYYRVKVEVP
;
A
#
# COMPACT_ATOMS: atom_id res chain seq x y z
N ASN A 1 -1.61 -16.81 8.02
CA ASN A 1 -1.37 -17.54 6.75
C ASN A 1 -0.74 -16.57 5.72
N ILE A 2 -1.06 -16.60 4.42
CA ILE A 2 -0.81 -15.48 3.49
C ILE A 2 -2.10 -14.65 3.41
N VAL A 3 -2.00 -13.31 3.51
CA VAL A 3 -3.16 -12.40 3.53
C VAL A 3 -4.22 -12.74 2.50
N GLY A 4 -5.47 -12.90 2.93
CA GLY A 4 -6.60 -13.19 2.05
C GLY A 4 -6.85 -14.67 1.77
N THR A 5 -6.06 -15.59 2.34
CA THR A 5 -6.41 -17.01 2.38
C THR A 5 -7.31 -17.36 3.57
N ASP A 6 -7.18 -16.63 4.69
CA ASP A 6 -8.20 -16.53 5.73
C ASP A 6 -8.44 -15.04 6.04
N PRO A 7 -9.53 -14.44 5.52
CA PRO A 7 -9.87 -13.03 5.73
C PRO A 7 -9.83 -12.50 7.17
N GLU A 8 -10.03 -13.36 8.16
CA GLU A 8 -10.15 -12.99 9.58
C GLU A 8 -8.90 -13.38 10.41
N ASP A 9 -7.95 -14.15 9.85
CA ASP A 9 -6.70 -14.50 10.52
C ASP A 9 -5.76 -13.28 10.60
N THR A 10 -5.71 -12.62 11.74
CA THR A 10 -4.75 -11.51 11.98
C THR A 10 -3.26 -11.92 11.87
N ASN A 11 -2.93 -13.22 11.76
CA ASN A 11 -1.59 -13.73 11.48
C ASN A 11 -1.30 -13.87 9.97
N ASP A 12 -2.16 -13.34 9.11
CA ASP A 12 -1.97 -13.31 7.67
C ASP A 12 -0.88 -12.32 7.22
N ILE A 13 0.02 -12.82 6.37
CA ILE A 13 1.20 -12.06 5.94
C ILE A 13 0.90 -11.28 4.66
N PHE A 14 0.95 -9.94 4.77
CA PHE A 14 1.18 -9.01 3.67
C PHE A 14 2.65 -8.60 3.66
N ARG A 15 3.31 -8.56 2.50
CA ARG A 15 4.74 -8.26 2.40
C ARG A 15 5.03 -7.13 1.42
N VAL A 16 5.63 -6.04 1.92
CA VAL A 16 6.38 -5.10 1.08
C VAL A 16 7.66 -5.80 0.61
N LEU A 17 7.86 -5.84 -0.70
CA LEU A 17 9.00 -6.49 -1.36
C LEU A 17 10.14 -5.50 -1.59
N ALA A 18 9.81 -4.28 -2.04
CA ALA A 18 10.76 -3.23 -2.33
C ALA A 18 10.13 -1.84 -2.07
N ILE A 19 11.00 -0.87 -1.80
CA ILE A 19 10.68 0.56 -1.87
C ILE A 19 11.77 1.18 -2.73
N ASP A 20 11.40 1.67 -3.91
CA ASP A 20 12.24 2.57 -4.70
C ASP A 20 12.00 4.00 -4.20
N PRO A 21 13.01 4.74 -3.72
CA PRO A 21 12.83 6.10 -3.23
C PRO A 21 12.62 7.16 -4.33
N GLY A 22 12.75 6.80 -5.62
CA GLY A 22 12.30 7.66 -6.72
C GLY A 22 13.10 8.96 -6.96
N PRO A 23 12.47 10.00 -7.54
CA PRO A 23 11.04 10.09 -7.91
C PRO A 23 10.68 9.34 -9.21
N PRO A 24 9.46 8.78 -9.33
CA PRO A 24 8.45 8.61 -8.27
C PRO A 24 8.88 7.56 -7.25
N VAL A 25 8.48 7.73 -5.98
CA VAL A 25 8.60 6.65 -4.99
C VAL A 25 7.72 5.49 -5.44
N ALA A 26 8.22 4.25 -5.40
CA ALA A 26 7.43 3.06 -5.72
C ALA A 26 7.46 2.05 -4.58
N VAL A 27 6.28 1.62 -4.10
CA VAL A 27 6.11 0.59 -3.07
C VAL A 27 5.59 -0.67 -3.73
N THR A 28 6.45 -1.70 -3.85
CA THR A 28 6.11 -3.01 -4.42
C THR A 28 5.72 -3.97 -3.30
N PHE A 29 4.64 -4.73 -3.49
CA PHE A 29 4.10 -5.63 -2.46
C PHE A 29 3.48 -6.91 -3.03
N THR A 30 3.31 -7.91 -2.17
CA THR A 30 2.65 -9.17 -2.52
C THR A 30 2.03 -9.86 -1.27
N PRO A 31 0.96 -10.65 -1.45
CA PRO A 31 0.09 -10.70 -2.62
C PRO A 31 -0.91 -9.52 -2.66
N ALA A 32 -1.19 -9.08 -3.87
CA ALA A 32 -2.25 -8.16 -4.19
C ALA A 32 -3.47 -8.95 -4.73
N TRP A 33 -4.32 -9.48 -3.86
CA TRP A 33 -5.46 -10.30 -4.31
C TRP A 33 -6.57 -9.46 -4.91
N ALA A 34 -7.21 -9.97 -5.96
CA ALA A 34 -8.37 -9.33 -6.60
C ALA A 34 -9.64 -9.26 -5.72
N VAL A 35 -9.66 -9.91 -4.55
CA VAL A 35 -10.74 -9.86 -3.54
C VAL A 35 -10.44 -8.87 -2.40
N ARG A 36 -9.50 -7.96 -2.64
CA ARG A 36 -9.07 -6.90 -1.73
C ARG A 36 -8.82 -5.64 -2.53
N ASP A 37 -9.24 -4.51 -1.96
CA ASP A 37 -8.88 -3.19 -2.46
C ASP A 37 -7.68 -2.65 -1.69
N TYR A 38 -6.79 -2.02 -2.44
CA TYR A 38 -5.54 -1.46 -1.95
C TYR A 38 -5.56 0.05 -2.20
N THR A 39 -5.06 0.83 -1.23
CA THR A 39 -4.85 2.27 -1.38
C THR A 39 -3.48 2.64 -0.81
N LEU A 40 -2.65 3.34 -1.59
CA LEU A 40 -1.44 3.95 -1.06
C LEU A 40 -1.81 5.19 -0.27
N GLN A 41 -1.38 5.25 0.99
CA GLN A 41 -1.55 6.42 1.84
C GLN A 41 -0.20 6.98 2.23
N ALA A 42 -0.11 8.31 2.22
CA ALA A 42 1.05 9.06 2.63
C ALA A 42 0.75 9.90 3.89
N THR A 43 1.80 10.21 4.66
CA THR A 43 1.77 11.28 5.65
C THR A 43 3.11 12.01 5.68
N THR A 44 3.12 13.29 6.06
CA THR A 44 4.34 14.08 6.26
C THR A 44 4.84 14.06 7.70
N ASN A 45 4.05 13.50 8.64
CA ASN A 45 4.41 13.41 10.05
C ASN A 45 3.94 12.08 10.64
N LEU A 46 4.86 11.15 10.86
CA LEU A 46 4.55 9.80 11.35
C LEU A 46 3.96 9.77 12.78
N ALA A 47 4.17 10.82 13.59
CA ALA A 47 3.74 10.86 14.99
C ALA A 47 2.30 11.37 15.16
N PHE A 48 1.89 12.38 14.40
CA PHE A 48 0.59 13.06 14.55
C PHE A 48 -0.08 13.48 13.24
N GLY A 49 0.56 13.25 12.09
CA GLY A 49 0.01 13.62 10.79
C GLY A 49 -1.18 12.73 10.39
N PRO A 50 -2.18 13.28 9.68
CA PRO A 50 -3.18 12.44 9.04
C PRO A 50 -2.51 11.58 7.96
N TRP A 51 -3.02 10.36 7.80
CA TRP A 51 -2.76 9.55 6.62
C TRP A 51 -3.78 9.94 5.55
N VAL A 52 -3.29 10.39 4.40
CA VAL A 52 -4.12 10.82 3.26
C VAL A 52 -3.86 9.88 2.08
N ASP A 53 -4.90 9.63 1.28
CA ASP A 53 -4.78 8.84 0.06
C ASP A 53 -3.88 9.56 -0.95
N VAL A 54 -2.93 8.84 -1.55
CA VAL A 54 -2.12 9.38 -2.65
C VAL A 54 -3.01 9.42 -3.90
N PRO A 55 -3.11 10.57 -4.60
CA PRO A 55 -3.93 10.69 -5.81
C PRO A 55 -3.66 9.57 -6.82
N ASP A 56 -4.73 9.06 -7.43
CA ASP A 56 -4.72 7.98 -8.42
C ASP A 56 -4.14 6.62 -7.96
N GLN A 57 -3.77 6.46 -6.67
CA GLN A 57 -3.23 5.22 -6.11
C GLN A 57 -4.24 4.42 -5.27
N GLY A 58 -5.49 4.37 -5.76
CA GLY A 58 -6.57 3.57 -5.21
C GLY A 58 -7.73 4.38 -4.60
N PRO A 59 -8.72 3.71 -3.97
CA PRO A 59 -8.82 2.26 -3.82
C PRO A 59 -8.91 1.55 -5.18
N ARG A 60 -8.12 0.48 -5.35
CA ARG A 60 -8.19 -0.41 -6.53
C ARG A 60 -7.97 -1.85 -6.14
N SER A 61 -8.65 -2.77 -6.82
CA SER A 61 -8.51 -4.19 -6.56
C SER A 61 -7.13 -4.71 -6.98
N GLY A 62 -6.60 -5.69 -6.24
CA GLY A 62 -5.27 -6.25 -6.50
C GLY A 62 -5.19 -7.08 -7.79
N VAL A 63 -4.02 -7.11 -8.44
CA VAL A 63 -3.82 -7.77 -9.75
C VAL A 63 -3.61 -9.29 -9.71
N GLY A 64 -3.68 -9.92 -8.54
CA GLY A 64 -3.54 -11.37 -8.34
C GLY A 64 -2.12 -11.88 -8.13
N GLY A 65 -1.17 -11.04 -7.73
CA GLY A 65 0.23 -11.42 -7.60
C GLY A 65 1.10 -10.38 -6.88
N GLU A 66 2.27 -10.06 -7.46
CA GLU A 66 3.02 -8.85 -7.13
C GLU A 66 2.30 -7.62 -7.73
N ASP A 67 2.34 -6.51 -7.01
CA ASP A 67 1.74 -5.24 -7.44
C ASP A 67 2.56 -4.06 -6.89
N ALA A 68 2.36 -2.87 -7.45
CA ALA A 68 3.06 -1.67 -7.04
C ALA A 68 2.14 -0.44 -7.02
N MET A 69 2.44 0.48 -6.11
CA MET A 69 1.82 1.81 -6.04
C MET A 69 2.90 2.88 -5.94
N SER A 70 2.68 4.02 -6.58
CA SER A 70 3.71 5.04 -6.79
C SER A 70 3.27 6.45 -6.42
N ASP A 71 4.21 7.29 -6.00
CA ASP A 71 3.94 8.67 -5.58
C ASP A 71 5.00 9.64 -6.14
N ASP A 72 4.55 10.62 -6.93
CA ASP A 72 5.41 11.55 -7.67
C ASP A 72 5.98 12.72 -6.82
N SER A 73 5.66 12.84 -5.52
CA SER A 73 6.38 13.74 -4.61
C SER A 73 6.03 15.24 -4.80
N GLU A 74 6.93 16.22 -4.65
CA GLU A 74 8.37 16.18 -4.32
C GLU A 74 8.66 16.36 -2.79
N GLU A 75 7.71 16.09 -1.90
CA GLU A 75 7.80 16.46 -0.47
C GLU A 75 8.98 15.81 0.28
N SER A 76 9.78 16.65 0.95
CA SER A 76 11.04 16.25 1.61
C SER A 76 10.90 15.30 2.80
N ALA A 77 9.71 15.19 3.38
CA ALA A 77 9.37 14.27 4.46
C ALA A 77 8.07 13.56 4.13
N ARG A 78 8.15 12.32 3.66
CA ARG A 78 6.97 11.53 3.28
C ARG A 78 7.13 10.08 3.73
N TYR A 79 6.10 9.58 4.38
CA TYR A 79 6.02 8.24 4.95
C TYR A 79 4.83 7.52 4.34
N TYR A 80 4.97 6.21 4.10
CA TYR A 80 4.03 5.44 3.27
C TYR A 80 3.43 4.27 4.04
N ARG A 81 2.17 3.96 3.74
CA ARG A 81 1.53 2.68 4.08
C ARG A 81 0.59 2.25 2.96
N VAL A 82 0.46 0.95 2.76
CA VAL A 82 -0.60 0.38 1.93
C VAL A 82 -1.77 0.03 2.85
N LYS A 83 -2.91 0.68 2.64
CA LYS A 83 -4.19 0.31 3.25
C LYS A 83 -4.76 -0.87 2.45
N VAL A 84 -5.27 -1.89 3.14
CA VAL A 84 -5.87 -3.08 2.52
C VAL A 84 -7.26 -3.28 3.12
N GLU A 85 -8.27 -3.37 2.27
CA GLU A 85 -9.68 -3.49 2.68
C GLU A 85 -10.40 -4.61 1.92
N VAL A 86 -11.51 -5.07 2.48
CA VAL A 86 -12.51 -5.86 1.75
C VAL A 86 -13.39 -4.86 0.98
N PRO A 87 -13.73 -5.11 -0.30
CA PRO A 87 -14.70 -4.32 -1.05
C PRO A 87 -16.10 -4.29 -0.41
#